data_AF-A0A0C9MXD0-F1
#
_entry.id   AF-A0A0C9MXD0-F1
#
_cell.length_a   1.000
_cell.length_b   1.000
_cell.length_c   1.000
_cell.angle_alpha   90.00
_cell.angle_beta   90.00
_cell.angle_gamma   90.00
#
_symmetry.space_group_name_H-M   'P 1'
#
loop_
_entity.id
_entity.type
_entity.pdbx_description
1 polymer ?
#
loop_
_entity_poly.entity_id
_entity_poly.type
_entity_poly.pdbx_seq_one_letter_code
_entity_poly.pdbx_strand_id
1 'polypeptide(L)'
;MHQFPTLFAYLSSWYINIIMLAVEILDNIFFYLAYSEIYRIRSVCKAWKQQCEYHLYLSVKAKKTKLYAKVGEKGRTALVDMEPHQFDAENQVIEFKCQQPQDEDDNVVYLDSDTKHAKTQIQFSEWSSQELKAHNSSVLLDLNLVDCAQVLFHLQYNPSMEQVHSLMLPKDGQNELHYVGDKGIIITYSYNSTFEEQPGNAVRFYGIDDPTTQSSSNSIFDQRGAAAANSTVCLRIHSIHANLSWLLSGFHTRIIPEPLYPKRYQILADTLSVHNLGDRHIYAYSESVLKCIMTMSNNDTVDPDALTQLLDQPIQEISWKEALQAKLQSLGIDPRVIYKYTFVKNYMLQQHPPTARPDDVAKVIQESEEAWVIKKLNLMQQLRQ
;
A
#
# COMPACT_ATOMS: atom_id res chain seq x y z
N MET A 1 -11.59 30.12 -13.95
CA MET A 1 -10.74 29.83 -12.77
C MET A 1 -9.27 29.66 -13.20
N HIS A 2 -8.63 30.75 -13.64
CA HIS A 2 -7.22 30.76 -14.06
C HIS A 2 -6.49 31.95 -13.42
N GLN A 3 -6.12 31.85 -12.14
CA GLN A 3 -5.26 32.84 -11.47
C GLN A 3 -4.38 32.23 -10.35
N PHE A 4 -3.88 31.00 -10.51
CA PHE A 4 -2.96 30.39 -9.54
C PHE A 4 -1.47 30.30 -9.94
N PRO A 5 -1.03 30.44 -11.21
CA PRO A 5 0.40 30.52 -11.50
C PRO A 5 1.05 31.79 -10.93
N THR A 6 0.25 32.83 -10.67
CA THR A 6 0.71 34.14 -10.23
C THR A 6 1.10 34.17 -8.75
N LEU A 7 0.47 33.36 -7.88
CA LEU A 7 0.82 33.39 -6.45
C LEU A 7 2.25 32.91 -6.22
N PHE A 8 2.66 31.82 -6.89
CA PHE A 8 4.02 31.27 -6.78
C PHE A 8 5.10 32.19 -7.36
N ALA A 9 4.80 32.90 -8.45
CA ALA A 9 5.72 33.88 -9.04
C ALA A 9 5.82 35.17 -8.21
N TYR A 10 4.75 35.55 -7.51
CA TYR A 10 4.79 36.67 -6.56
C TYR A 10 5.48 36.31 -5.25
N LEU A 11 5.36 35.07 -4.76
CA LEU A 11 6.00 34.62 -3.52
C LEU A 11 7.52 34.45 -3.65
N SER A 12 8.05 34.22 -4.86
CA SER A 12 9.51 34.23 -5.08
C SER A 12 10.10 35.64 -5.23
N SER A 13 9.27 36.62 -5.63
CA SER A 13 9.68 38.02 -5.81
C SER A 13 9.61 38.84 -4.51
N TRP A 14 8.95 38.33 -3.48
CA TRP A 14 8.90 38.93 -2.15
C TRP A 14 9.61 37.99 -1.18
N TYR A 15 10.89 38.24 -0.96
CA TYR A 15 11.67 37.79 0.21
C TYR A 15 11.11 38.44 1.50
N ILE A 16 9.78 38.62 1.62
CA ILE A 16 9.12 38.79 2.90
C ILE A 16 9.35 37.48 3.63
N ASN A 17 9.79 37.58 4.87
CA ASN A 17 10.05 36.49 5.79
C ASN A 17 8.77 35.65 6.02
N ILE A 18 8.36 34.86 5.05
CA ILE A 18 7.27 33.87 5.13
C ILE A 18 7.62 32.80 6.18
N ILE A 19 8.90 32.69 6.53
CA ILE A 19 9.41 31.93 7.68
C ILE A 19 8.82 32.44 9.01
N MET A 20 8.35 33.70 9.07
CA MET A 20 7.71 34.31 10.24
C MET A 20 6.17 34.30 10.21
N LEU A 21 5.52 33.65 9.23
CA LEU A 21 4.07 33.47 9.32
C LEU A 21 3.73 32.62 10.56
N ALA A 22 2.76 33.09 11.34
CA ALA A 22 2.24 32.32 12.47
C ALA A 22 1.65 30.99 11.97
N VAL A 23 1.83 29.92 12.74
CA VAL A 23 1.42 28.55 12.36
C VAL A 23 -0.07 28.48 12.06
N GLU A 24 -0.87 29.24 12.79
CA GLU A 24 -2.32 29.34 12.64
C GLU A 24 -2.72 29.92 11.27
N ILE A 25 -1.92 30.82 10.70
CA ILE A 25 -2.18 31.37 9.36
C ILE A 25 -1.84 30.32 8.31
N LEU A 26 -0.76 29.55 8.50
CA LEU A 26 -0.39 28.46 7.61
C LEU A 26 -1.44 27.35 7.62
N ASP A 27 -1.94 26.97 8.79
CA ASP A 27 -3.02 25.98 8.92
C ASP A 27 -4.30 26.43 8.21
N ASN A 28 -4.65 27.71 8.32
CA ASN A 28 -5.78 28.28 7.59
C ASN A 28 -5.56 28.22 6.07
N ILE A 29 -4.33 28.47 5.58
CA ILE A 29 -4.02 28.33 4.16
C ILE A 29 -4.16 26.86 3.73
N PHE A 30 -3.57 25.94 4.49
CA PHE A 30 -3.58 24.51 4.18
C PHE A 30 -5.00 23.93 4.15
N PHE A 31 -5.90 24.42 5.01
CA PHE A 31 -7.30 23.99 5.03
C PHE A 31 -8.02 24.13 3.66
N TYR A 32 -7.63 25.12 2.85
CA TYR A 32 -8.23 25.35 1.53
C TYR A 32 -7.52 24.62 0.38
N LEU A 33 -6.44 23.90 0.66
CA LEU A 33 -5.62 23.22 -0.34
C LEU A 33 -5.93 21.73 -0.40
N ALA A 34 -5.81 21.14 -1.59
CA ALA A 34 -5.84 19.70 -1.74
C ALA A 34 -4.59 19.05 -1.14
N TYR A 35 -4.69 17.79 -0.72
CA TYR A 35 -3.56 17.06 -0.12
C TYR A 35 -2.28 17.07 -0.98
N SER A 36 -2.43 16.97 -2.30
CA SER A 36 -1.29 17.03 -3.22
C SER A 36 -0.63 18.41 -3.30
N GLU A 37 -1.38 19.48 -3.09
CA GLU A 37 -0.88 20.85 -3.08
C GLU A 37 -0.11 21.12 -1.79
N ILE A 38 -0.70 20.75 -0.64
CA ILE A 38 -0.04 20.81 0.67
C ILE A 38 1.28 20.03 0.64
N TYR A 39 1.28 18.83 0.05
CA TYR A 39 2.48 18.02 -0.04
C TYR A 39 3.57 18.60 -0.95
N ARG A 40 3.22 19.38 -1.97
CA ARG A 40 4.22 20.08 -2.80
C ARG A 40 4.89 21.22 -2.04
N ILE A 41 4.11 21.93 -1.23
CA ILE A 41 4.56 23.08 -0.42
C ILE A 41 5.62 22.66 0.62
N ARG A 42 5.65 21.39 1.04
CA ARG A 42 6.66 20.84 1.97
C ARG A 42 8.11 21.10 1.55
N SER A 43 8.36 21.32 0.26
CA SER A 43 9.70 21.55 -0.29
C SER A 43 10.30 22.92 0.00
N VAL A 44 9.52 23.86 0.56
CA VAL A 44 9.97 25.24 0.84
C VAL A 44 11.07 25.29 1.91
N CYS A 45 10.85 24.68 3.07
CA CYS A 45 11.85 24.58 4.15
C CYS A 45 11.48 23.47 5.14
N LYS A 46 12.41 23.11 6.05
CA LYS A 46 12.20 22.03 7.03
C LYS A 46 11.01 22.29 7.97
N ALA A 47 10.82 23.53 8.41
CA ALA A 47 9.69 23.88 9.28
C ALA A 47 8.35 23.71 8.55
N TRP A 48 8.26 24.17 7.31
CA TRP A 48 7.07 23.99 6.47
C TRP A 48 6.82 22.52 6.15
N LYS A 49 7.87 21.73 5.92
CA LYS A 49 7.77 20.28 5.76
C LYS A 49 7.01 19.64 6.93
N GLN A 50 7.47 19.91 8.15
CA GLN A 50 6.87 19.38 9.38
C GLN A 50 5.43 19.85 9.56
N GLN A 51 5.14 21.14 9.32
CA GLN A 51 3.78 21.69 9.45
C GLN A 51 2.82 21.11 8.41
N CYS A 52 3.23 21.04 7.14
CA CYS A 52 2.42 20.41 6.08
C CYS A 52 2.08 18.95 6.42
N GLU A 53 3.06 18.17 6.85
CA GLU A 53 2.89 16.74 7.15
C GLU A 53 2.01 16.51 8.38
N TYR A 54 2.21 17.32 9.43
CA TYR A 54 1.36 17.28 10.60
C TYR A 54 -0.09 17.70 10.28
N HIS A 55 -0.27 18.77 9.48
CA HIS A 55 -1.57 19.20 9.01
C HIS A 55 -2.30 18.13 8.19
N LEU A 56 -1.57 17.41 7.32
CA LEU A 56 -2.12 16.29 6.56
C LEU A 56 -2.61 15.17 7.48
N TYR A 57 -1.83 14.81 8.50
CA TYR A 57 -2.27 13.84 9.51
C TYR A 57 -3.52 14.32 10.27
N LEU A 58 -3.53 15.57 10.74
CA LEU A 58 -4.70 16.13 11.42
C LEU A 58 -5.93 16.16 10.52
N SER A 59 -5.77 16.46 9.23
CA SER A 59 -6.85 16.41 8.25
C SER A 59 -7.41 15.00 8.06
N VAL A 60 -6.54 13.99 7.98
CA VAL A 60 -6.90 12.56 7.94
C VAL A 60 -7.74 12.19 9.18
N LYS A 61 -7.28 12.58 10.36
CA LYS A 61 -7.98 12.32 11.62
C LYS A 61 -9.32 13.06 11.73
N ALA A 62 -9.35 14.35 11.37
CA ALA A 62 -10.55 15.19 11.47
C ALA A 62 -11.66 14.74 10.51
N LYS A 63 -11.30 14.31 9.30
CA LYS A 63 -12.24 13.74 8.32
C LYS A 63 -12.65 12.30 8.63
N LYS A 64 -12.08 11.68 9.67
CA LYS A 64 -12.30 10.26 10.02
C LYS A 64 -12.03 9.32 8.84
N THR A 65 -10.99 9.62 8.06
CA THR A 65 -10.65 8.80 6.91
C THR A 65 -10.04 7.49 7.37
N LYS A 66 -10.45 6.40 6.71
CA LYS A 66 -10.06 5.03 7.05
C LYS A 66 -9.08 4.44 6.04
N LEU A 67 -8.31 3.46 6.50
CA LEU A 67 -7.71 2.43 5.67
C LEU A 67 -8.57 1.18 5.71
N TYR A 68 -8.82 0.61 4.54
CA TYR A 68 -9.48 -0.68 4.38
C TYR A 68 -8.44 -1.73 4.01
N ALA A 69 -8.32 -2.78 4.82
CA ALA A 69 -7.61 -3.97 4.41
C ALA A 69 -8.61 -4.96 3.81
N LYS A 70 -8.57 -5.13 2.49
CA LYS A 70 -9.37 -6.15 1.79
C LYS A 70 -8.63 -7.47 1.89
N VAL A 71 -9.22 -8.47 2.50
CA VAL A 71 -8.63 -9.80 2.65
C VAL A 71 -9.47 -10.83 1.92
N GLY A 72 -8.83 -11.67 1.11
CA GLY A 72 -9.48 -12.82 0.46
C GLY A 72 -9.38 -12.82 -1.06
N GLU A 73 -10.23 -13.62 -1.70
CA GLU A 73 -10.27 -13.78 -3.16
C GLU A 73 -11.50 -13.10 -3.78
N LYS A 74 -11.45 -12.88 -5.10
CA LYS A 74 -12.53 -12.23 -5.85
C LYS A 74 -13.86 -12.97 -5.61
N GLY A 75 -14.86 -12.28 -5.05
CA GLY A 75 -16.17 -12.83 -4.68
C GLY A 75 -16.31 -13.30 -3.22
N ARG A 76 -15.20 -13.41 -2.47
CA ARG A 76 -15.17 -13.67 -1.01
C ARG A 76 -14.11 -12.80 -0.35
N THR A 77 -14.41 -11.51 -0.22
CA THR A 77 -13.52 -10.54 0.43
C THR A 77 -14.08 -10.06 1.76
N ALA A 78 -13.31 -10.18 2.82
CA ALA A 78 -13.54 -9.47 4.06
C ALA A 78 -12.91 -8.07 3.98
N LEU A 79 -13.55 -7.09 4.62
CA LEU A 79 -13.02 -5.74 4.78
C LEU A 79 -12.75 -5.50 6.25
N VAL A 80 -11.52 -5.08 6.56
CA VAL A 80 -11.15 -4.63 7.91
C VAL A 80 -10.96 -3.12 7.88
N ASP A 81 -11.78 -2.41 8.67
CA ASP A 81 -11.77 -0.96 8.81
C ASP A 81 -10.72 -0.53 9.84
N MET A 82 -9.80 0.34 9.44
CA MET A 82 -8.73 0.83 10.31
C MET A 82 -8.68 2.35 10.34
N GLU A 83 -8.52 2.88 11.55
CA GLU A 83 -8.54 4.31 11.85
C GLU A 83 -7.15 4.83 12.22
N PRO A 84 -6.86 6.11 11.90
CA PRO A 84 -5.60 6.73 12.26
C PRO A 84 -5.45 6.82 13.79
N HIS A 85 -4.44 6.14 14.33
CA HIS A 85 -4.18 6.06 15.76
C HIS A 85 -3.09 7.06 16.18
N GLN A 86 -1.87 6.88 15.67
CA GLN A 86 -0.70 7.66 16.06
C GLN A 86 0.03 8.20 14.82
N PHE A 87 0.69 9.35 14.98
CA PHE A 87 1.60 9.90 13.98
C PHE A 87 3.01 10.01 14.53
N ASP A 88 3.93 9.34 13.85
CA ASP A 88 5.36 9.51 14.03
C ASP A 88 5.83 10.64 13.10
N ALA A 89 6.03 11.83 13.67
CA ALA A 89 6.44 13.01 12.92
C ALA A 89 7.89 12.93 12.40
N GLU A 90 8.74 12.11 13.03
CA GLU A 90 10.12 11.95 12.61
C GLU A 90 10.21 11.09 11.35
N ASN A 91 9.47 9.98 11.32
CA ASN A 91 9.46 9.05 10.19
C ASN A 91 8.32 9.30 9.21
N GLN A 92 7.41 10.24 9.51
CA GLN A 92 6.26 10.61 8.69
C GLN A 92 5.29 9.44 8.48
N VAL A 93 5.18 8.60 9.50
CA VAL A 93 4.40 7.36 9.50
C VAL A 93 3.13 7.57 10.30
N ILE A 94 1.99 7.23 9.71
CA ILE A 94 0.73 7.11 10.43
C ILE A 94 0.53 5.63 10.74
N GLU A 95 0.33 5.33 12.03
CA GLU A 95 -0.15 4.04 12.48
C GLU A 95 -1.67 4.04 12.42
N PHE A 96 -2.23 3.07 11.70
CA PHE A 96 -3.65 2.77 11.65
C PHE A 96 -3.93 1.51 12.46
N LYS A 97 -4.96 1.56 13.29
CA LYS A 97 -5.44 0.43 14.09
C LYS A 97 -6.94 0.29 13.93
N CYS A 98 -7.45 -0.91 14.11
CA CYS A 98 -8.88 -1.09 14.29
C CYS A 98 -9.34 -0.30 15.53
N GLN A 99 -10.58 0.19 15.53
CA GLN A 99 -11.17 0.71 16.75
C GLN A 99 -11.10 -0.38 17.82
N GLN A 100 -10.74 0.00 19.06
CA GLN A 100 -10.75 -0.93 20.18
C GLN A 100 -12.12 -1.63 20.21
N PRO A 101 -12.16 -2.96 20.12
CA PRO A 101 -13.42 -3.67 19.95
C PRO A 101 -14.32 -3.42 21.16
N GLN A 102 -15.58 -3.06 20.91
CA GLN A 102 -16.65 -3.39 21.87
C GLN A 102 -16.94 -4.90 21.83
N ASP A 103 -16.65 -5.58 20.70
CA ASP A 103 -16.79 -7.03 20.50
C ASP A 103 -15.51 -7.62 19.86
N GLU A 104 -14.94 -8.70 20.42
CA GLU A 104 -13.63 -9.26 20.01
C GLU A 104 -13.56 -9.73 18.53
N ASP A 105 -14.71 -9.86 17.87
CA ASP A 105 -14.92 -10.45 16.54
C ASP A 105 -14.80 -9.48 15.35
N ASP A 106 -14.88 -8.15 15.57
CA ASP A 106 -14.96 -7.17 14.46
C ASP A 106 -13.68 -7.06 13.61
N ASN A 107 -12.56 -7.60 14.09
CA ASN A 107 -11.24 -7.52 13.45
C ASN A 107 -10.70 -8.88 13.00
N VAL A 108 -11.57 -9.88 12.96
CA VAL A 108 -11.22 -11.26 12.63
C VAL A 108 -11.73 -11.61 11.24
N VAL A 109 -10.81 -12.07 10.39
CA VAL A 109 -11.14 -12.64 9.09
C VAL A 109 -11.01 -14.15 9.19
N TYR A 110 -12.13 -14.85 9.05
CA TYR A 110 -12.17 -16.31 9.00
C TYR A 110 -11.75 -16.79 7.61
N LEU A 111 -10.65 -17.53 7.56
CA LEU A 111 -10.14 -18.16 6.36
C LEU A 111 -10.56 -19.63 6.36
N ASP A 112 -11.03 -20.11 5.20
CA ASP A 112 -11.32 -21.52 4.98
C ASP A 112 -10.03 -22.35 5.12
N SER A 113 -10.12 -23.58 5.62
CA SER A 113 -8.96 -24.48 5.79
C SER A 113 -8.25 -24.78 4.48
N ASP A 114 -8.98 -24.71 3.36
CA ASP A 114 -8.46 -24.90 2.01
C ASP A 114 -7.75 -23.63 1.46
N THR A 115 -7.89 -22.51 2.17
CA THR A 115 -7.24 -21.25 1.80
C THR A 115 -5.76 -21.39 2.06
N LYS A 116 -4.99 -21.73 1.02
CA LYS A 116 -3.53 -21.81 1.11
C LYS A 116 -2.85 -20.43 1.22
N HIS A 117 -3.55 -19.36 0.85
CA HIS A 117 -3.07 -17.97 0.90
C HIS A 117 -4.18 -16.98 1.21
N ALA A 118 -3.92 -16.09 2.16
CA ALA A 118 -4.68 -14.86 2.26
C ALA A 118 -3.95 -13.76 1.49
N LYS A 119 -4.67 -13.11 0.56
CA LYS A 119 -4.18 -11.92 -0.13
C LYS A 119 -4.76 -10.72 0.58
N THR A 120 -3.96 -9.67 0.72
CA THR A 120 -4.46 -8.39 1.19
C THR A 120 -4.13 -7.24 0.27
N GLN A 121 -5.13 -6.40 0.02
CA GLN A 121 -4.99 -5.15 -0.70
C GLN A 121 -5.43 -4.03 0.23
N ILE A 122 -4.59 -2.99 0.35
CA ILE A 122 -4.86 -1.86 1.23
C ILE A 122 -5.43 -0.71 0.41
N GLN A 123 -6.56 -0.17 0.83
CA GLN A 123 -7.22 0.94 0.17
C GLN A 123 -7.42 2.10 1.15
N PHE A 124 -6.97 3.29 0.78
CA PHE A 124 -7.30 4.51 1.49
C PHE A 124 -8.65 5.07 1.01
N SER A 125 -9.54 5.34 1.96
CA SER A 125 -10.93 5.76 1.72
C SER A 125 -11.07 6.95 0.75
N GLU A 126 -10.18 7.95 0.87
CA GLU A 126 -10.22 9.16 0.05
C GLU A 126 -9.81 8.93 -1.41
N TRP A 127 -9.16 7.81 -1.76
CA TRP A 127 -8.78 7.52 -3.15
C TRP A 127 -9.99 7.36 -4.06
N SER A 128 -11.10 6.82 -3.54
CA SER A 128 -12.35 6.60 -4.29
C SER A 128 -12.99 7.89 -4.81
N SER A 129 -12.76 9.02 -4.14
CA SER A 129 -13.31 10.33 -4.53
C SER A 129 -12.70 10.91 -5.82
N GLN A 130 -11.61 10.33 -6.31
CA GLN A 130 -10.88 10.84 -7.47
C GLN A 130 -11.24 10.12 -8.79
N GLU A 131 -11.74 8.89 -8.73
CA GLU A 131 -12.21 8.12 -9.90
C GLU A 131 -13.28 8.90 -10.69
N LEU A 132 -14.09 9.71 -10.00
CA LEU A 132 -15.14 10.53 -10.61
C LEU A 132 -14.64 11.80 -11.32
N LYS A 133 -13.41 12.28 -11.07
CA LYS A 133 -12.91 13.57 -11.59
C LYS A 133 -12.03 13.46 -12.84
N ALA A 134 -11.54 12.26 -13.18
CA ALA A 134 -10.62 12.05 -14.30
C ALA A 134 -11.30 12.04 -15.69
N HIS A 135 -12.63 12.03 -15.74
CA HIS A 135 -13.39 11.88 -16.98
C HIS A 135 -13.93 13.22 -17.44
N ASN A 136 -13.12 13.96 -18.21
CA ASN A 136 -13.58 15.02 -19.13
C ASN A 136 -12.44 15.54 -20.03
N SER A 137 -11.48 14.69 -20.44
CA SER A 137 -10.62 15.08 -21.57
C SER A 137 -11.38 14.81 -22.86
N SER A 138 -11.88 15.87 -23.51
CA SER A 138 -12.49 15.84 -24.86
C SER A 138 -11.67 15.02 -25.87
N VAL A 139 -10.36 14.98 -25.64
CA VAL A 139 -9.32 14.19 -26.34
C VAL A 139 -9.62 12.68 -26.43
N LEU A 140 -10.43 12.11 -25.52
CA LEU A 140 -10.76 10.68 -25.53
C LEU A 140 -11.98 10.32 -26.39
N LEU A 141 -12.76 11.31 -26.81
CA LEU A 141 -13.99 11.09 -27.59
C LEU A 141 -13.69 10.79 -29.07
N ASP A 142 -12.54 11.25 -29.58
CA ASP A 142 -12.14 11.10 -30.98
C ASP A 142 -11.35 9.80 -31.24
N LEU A 143 -11.08 9.01 -30.19
CA LEU A 143 -10.37 7.74 -30.29
C LEU A 143 -11.35 6.59 -30.51
N ASN A 144 -10.91 5.55 -31.23
CA ASN A 144 -11.66 4.30 -31.27
C ASN A 144 -11.70 3.66 -29.86
N LEU A 145 -12.68 2.78 -29.64
CA LEU A 145 -12.96 2.22 -28.32
C LEU A 145 -11.77 1.46 -27.72
N VAL A 146 -10.97 0.77 -28.55
CA VAL A 146 -9.80 0.00 -28.11
C VAL A 146 -8.68 0.95 -27.66
N ASP A 147 -8.41 1.99 -28.43
CA ASP A 147 -7.40 3.00 -28.10
C ASP A 147 -7.82 3.81 -26.88
N CYS A 148 -9.10 4.16 -26.75
CA CYS A 148 -9.65 4.83 -25.58
C CYS A 148 -9.48 3.96 -24.33
N ALA A 149 -9.86 2.67 -24.40
CA ALA A 149 -9.68 1.74 -23.29
C ALA A 149 -8.20 1.58 -22.89
N GLN A 150 -7.30 1.49 -23.86
CA GLN A 150 -5.87 1.41 -23.59
C GLN A 150 -5.32 2.70 -22.97
N VAL A 151 -5.72 3.87 -23.48
CA VAL A 151 -5.31 5.15 -22.89
C VAL A 151 -5.81 5.29 -21.46
N LEU A 152 -7.08 4.97 -21.21
CA LEU A 152 -7.66 5.00 -19.87
C LEU A 152 -6.92 4.05 -18.93
N PHE A 153 -6.67 2.81 -19.36
CA PHE A 153 -5.90 1.84 -18.58
C PHE A 153 -4.53 2.38 -18.14
N HIS A 154 -3.78 3.00 -19.04
CA HIS A 154 -2.45 3.54 -18.73
C HIS A 154 -2.49 4.85 -17.92
N LEU A 155 -3.52 5.69 -18.11
CA LEU A 155 -3.67 6.96 -17.38
C LEU A 155 -4.23 6.79 -15.97
N GLN A 156 -5.12 5.81 -15.78
CA GLN A 156 -5.75 5.52 -14.50
C GLN A 156 -4.92 4.59 -13.62
N TYR A 157 -3.93 3.89 -14.21
CA TYR A 157 -3.05 3.02 -13.45
C TYR A 157 -2.37 3.78 -12.31
N ASN A 158 -2.64 3.36 -11.08
CA ASN A 158 -1.98 3.84 -9.88
C ASN A 158 -1.33 2.68 -9.11
N PRO A 159 0.01 2.62 -9.04
CA PRO A 159 0.70 1.52 -8.39
C PRO A 159 0.36 1.36 -6.90
N SER A 160 0.06 2.45 -6.18
CA SER A 160 -0.28 2.39 -4.76
C SER A 160 -1.68 1.82 -4.51
N MET A 161 -2.59 2.00 -5.46
CA MET A 161 -3.94 1.41 -5.39
C MET A 161 -3.93 -0.07 -5.79
N GLU A 162 -3.04 -0.44 -6.72
CA GLU A 162 -2.96 -1.79 -7.29
C GLU A 162 -2.08 -2.77 -6.48
N GLN A 163 -1.47 -2.29 -5.40
CA GLN A 163 -0.53 -3.05 -4.58
C GLN A 163 -1.25 -4.15 -3.79
N VAL A 164 -0.78 -5.39 -3.98
CA VAL A 164 -1.29 -6.58 -3.27
C VAL A 164 -0.15 -7.24 -2.50
N HIS A 165 -0.44 -7.67 -1.28
CA HIS A 165 0.47 -8.38 -0.39
C HIS A 165 -0.02 -9.82 -0.17
N SER A 166 0.92 -10.77 -0.14
CA SER A 166 0.65 -12.16 0.20
C SER A 166 0.87 -12.35 1.70
N LEU A 167 -0.15 -12.77 2.44
CA LEU A 167 -0.06 -13.10 3.85
C LEU A 167 0.32 -14.57 3.98
N MET A 168 1.48 -14.84 4.57
CA MET A 168 1.97 -16.19 4.81
C MET A 168 1.21 -16.83 5.96
N LEU A 169 0.62 -18.00 5.73
CA LEU A 169 -0.03 -18.77 6.78
C LEU A 169 1.01 -19.39 7.74
N PRO A 170 0.67 -19.53 9.03
CA PRO A 170 1.60 -20.04 10.01
C PRO A 170 1.79 -21.54 9.76
N LYS A 171 3.03 -22.02 9.82
CA LYS A 171 3.32 -23.46 9.71
C LYS A 171 3.00 -24.21 11.01
N ASP A 172 3.10 -23.53 12.16
CA ASP A 172 3.15 -24.17 13.48
C ASP A 172 2.07 -23.67 14.47
N GLY A 173 1.02 -23.01 13.99
CA GLY A 173 -0.15 -22.65 14.83
C GLY A 173 0.14 -21.71 16.01
N GLN A 174 1.28 -21.03 16.03
CA GLN A 174 1.60 -20.08 17.09
C GLN A 174 0.97 -18.71 16.81
N ASN A 175 0.40 -18.09 17.85
CA ASN A 175 -0.08 -16.70 17.85
C ASN A 175 1.09 -15.69 17.82
N GLU A 176 2.06 -15.88 16.92
CA GLU A 176 3.12 -14.89 16.73
C GLU A 176 2.64 -13.74 15.85
N LEU A 177 3.24 -12.56 16.05
CA LEU A 177 3.06 -11.43 15.17
C LEU A 177 3.88 -11.64 13.90
N HIS A 178 3.20 -11.53 12.78
CA HIS A 178 3.74 -11.59 11.43
C HIS A 178 3.76 -10.20 10.81
N TYR A 179 4.71 -9.99 9.91
CA TYR A 179 4.94 -8.71 9.24
C TYR A 179 5.06 -8.90 7.73
N VAL A 180 4.26 -8.15 6.98
CA VAL A 180 4.41 -8.05 5.52
C VAL A 180 4.43 -6.59 5.13
N GLY A 181 5.25 -6.22 4.16
CA GLY A 181 5.36 -4.82 3.78
C GLY A 181 6.10 -4.58 2.47
N ASP A 182 6.24 -3.30 2.17
CA ASP A 182 7.05 -2.74 1.11
C ASP A 182 7.51 -1.35 1.56
N LYS A 183 8.21 -0.62 0.70
CA LYS A 183 8.78 0.70 0.98
C LYS A 183 7.82 1.66 1.68
N GLY A 184 6.55 1.71 1.27
CA GLY A 184 5.58 2.69 1.78
C GLY A 184 4.61 2.20 2.85
N ILE A 185 4.63 0.90 3.18
CA ILE A 185 3.62 0.29 4.06
C ILE A 185 4.14 -0.96 4.77
N ILE A 186 3.78 -1.14 6.04
CA ILE A 186 3.99 -2.36 6.82
C ILE A 186 2.66 -2.77 7.45
N ILE A 187 2.28 -4.03 7.29
CA ILE A 187 1.07 -4.65 7.85
C ILE A 187 1.52 -5.62 8.95
N THR A 188 0.98 -5.45 10.14
CA THR A 188 1.19 -6.36 11.28
C THR A 188 -0.07 -7.17 11.51
N TYR A 189 0.08 -8.50 11.56
CA TYR A 189 -1.04 -9.43 11.65
C TYR A 189 -0.67 -10.66 12.47
N SER A 190 -1.66 -11.42 12.93
CA SER A 190 -1.44 -12.73 13.57
C SER A 190 -2.53 -13.71 13.16
N TYR A 191 -2.28 -14.98 13.45
CA TYR A 191 -3.27 -16.03 13.29
C TYR A 191 -3.60 -16.64 14.64
N ASN A 192 -4.88 -16.95 14.86
CA ASN A 192 -5.32 -17.75 15.98
C ASN A 192 -5.86 -19.08 15.45
N SER A 193 -5.31 -20.19 15.94
CA SER A 193 -5.77 -21.55 15.64
C SER A 193 -6.64 -22.09 16.78
N THR A 194 -7.71 -21.39 17.13
CA THR A 194 -8.66 -21.88 18.14
C THR A 194 -10.04 -21.33 17.83
N PHE A 195 -10.86 -22.12 17.13
CA PHE A 195 -12.31 -21.99 17.21
C PHE A 195 -12.90 -23.39 17.27
N GLU A 196 -13.24 -23.83 18.49
CA GLU A 196 -14.34 -24.77 18.66
C GLU A 196 -15.62 -23.97 18.47
N GLU A 197 -16.50 -24.41 17.58
CA GLU A 197 -17.75 -23.73 17.23
C GLU A 197 -18.56 -23.33 18.47
N GLN A 198 -18.72 -22.03 18.71
CA GLN A 198 -19.97 -21.54 19.28
C GLN A 198 -20.83 -20.99 18.13
N PRO A 199 -22.07 -21.49 17.94
CA PRO A 199 -22.92 -21.10 16.84
C PRO A 199 -23.53 -19.73 17.15
N GLY A 200 -22.87 -18.66 16.73
CA GLY A 200 -23.39 -17.30 16.89
C GLY A 200 -22.64 -16.31 16.01
N ASN A 201 -23.27 -15.93 14.90
CA ASN A 201 -22.91 -14.79 14.05
C ASN A 201 -21.58 -14.91 13.27
N ALA A 202 -21.55 -15.81 12.30
CA ALA A 202 -20.64 -15.67 11.17
C ALA A 202 -20.88 -14.30 10.49
N VAL A 203 -19.82 -13.49 10.40
CA VAL A 203 -19.82 -12.22 9.66
C VAL A 203 -20.26 -12.49 8.23
N ARG A 204 -21.37 -11.84 7.82
CA ARG A 204 -21.96 -12.02 6.51
C ARG A 204 -21.02 -11.48 5.43
N PHE A 205 -20.76 -12.32 4.42
CA PHE A 205 -20.10 -11.92 3.18
C PHE A 205 -20.96 -10.88 2.46
N TYR A 206 -20.55 -9.62 2.47
CA TYR A 206 -21.10 -8.62 1.56
C TYR A 206 -20.25 -8.64 0.29
N GLY A 207 -20.78 -9.25 -0.78
CA GLY A 207 -20.20 -9.10 -2.11
C GLY A 207 -20.36 -7.64 -2.56
N ILE A 208 -19.25 -6.91 -2.68
CA ILE A 208 -19.24 -5.50 -3.10
C ILE A 208 -18.93 -5.43 -4.60
N ASP A 209 -19.71 -6.14 -5.42
CA ASP A 209 -19.62 -6.05 -6.87
C ASP A 209 -21.04 -6.03 -7.48
N ASP A 210 -21.91 -5.08 -7.07
CA ASP A 210 -22.99 -4.58 -7.95
C ASP A 210 -23.62 -3.25 -7.42
N PRO A 211 -23.63 -2.14 -8.17
CA PRO A 211 -24.23 -0.88 -7.72
C PRO A 211 -25.74 -0.76 -8.00
N THR A 212 -26.41 -1.86 -8.37
CA THR A 212 -27.87 -1.87 -8.52
C THR A 212 -28.40 -3.23 -8.10
N THR A 213 -29.13 -3.30 -6.98
CA THR A 213 -30.52 -3.79 -6.86
C THR A 213 -30.80 -4.19 -5.40
N GLN A 214 -31.63 -3.41 -4.72
CA GLN A 214 -32.45 -3.93 -3.63
C GLN A 214 -33.45 -4.93 -4.24
N SER A 215 -33.27 -6.23 -4.04
CA SER A 215 -34.44 -7.14 -3.98
C SER A 215 -34.07 -8.43 -3.28
N SER A 216 -34.96 -8.80 -2.36
CA SER A 216 -35.09 -10.10 -1.72
C SER A 216 -34.91 -11.26 -2.69
N SER A 217 -33.94 -12.15 -2.43
CA SER A 217 -34.03 -13.55 -2.83
C SER A 217 -33.09 -14.40 -1.98
N ASN A 218 -33.69 -15.32 -1.21
CA ASN A 218 -32.99 -16.40 -0.53
C ASN A 218 -32.24 -17.22 -1.60
N SER A 219 -30.91 -17.18 -1.57
CA SER A 219 -30.07 -17.95 -2.47
C SER A 219 -30.12 -19.43 -2.08
N ILE A 220 -30.40 -20.29 -3.05
CA ILE A 220 -30.39 -21.76 -2.95
C ILE A 220 -28.99 -22.33 -2.60
N PHE A 221 -27.96 -21.49 -2.52
CA PHE A 221 -26.61 -21.90 -2.09
C PHE A 221 -26.40 -21.94 -0.57
N ASP A 222 -27.36 -21.50 0.26
CA ASP A 222 -27.25 -21.55 1.73
C ASP A 222 -27.58 -22.93 2.33
N GLN A 223 -27.82 -23.95 1.51
CA GLN A 223 -28.01 -25.33 1.97
C GLN A 223 -26.89 -26.24 1.45
N ARG A 224 -25.68 -26.06 1.96
CA ARG A 224 -24.75 -27.19 2.08
C ARG A 224 -24.49 -27.44 3.55
N GLY A 225 -24.93 -28.63 3.97
CA GLY A 225 -25.01 -29.07 5.34
C GLY A 225 -23.68 -29.05 6.08
N ALA A 226 -23.83 -29.02 7.40
CA ALA A 226 -22.83 -29.42 8.39
C ALA A 226 -22.08 -30.67 7.90
N ALA A 227 -20.86 -30.46 7.43
CA ALA A 227 -19.96 -31.51 7.01
C ALA A 227 -18.55 -31.11 7.43
N ALA A 228 -18.08 -31.80 8.47
CA ALA A 228 -16.75 -31.77 9.07
C ALA A 228 -16.32 -30.43 9.69
N ALA A 229 -15.91 -30.49 10.96
CA ALA A 229 -15.17 -29.44 11.64
C ALA A 229 -13.84 -29.22 10.91
N ASN A 230 -13.87 -28.43 9.85
CA ASN A 230 -12.69 -27.97 9.14
C ASN A 230 -12.12 -26.83 9.97
N SER A 231 -10.87 -26.98 10.42
CA SER A 231 -10.15 -25.99 11.22
C SER A 231 -10.13 -24.63 10.51
N THR A 232 -10.98 -23.70 10.95
CA THR A 232 -11.00 -22.33 10.45
C THR A 232 -9.80 -21.57 11.00
N VAL A 233 -9.05 -20.91 10.13
CA VAL A 233 -7.92 -20.07 10.54
C VAL A 233 -8.43 -18.65 10.74
N CYS A 234 -8.30 -18.14 11.96
CA CYS A 234 -8.67 -16.76 12.29
C CYS A 234 -7.47 -15.85 12.01
N LEU A 235 -7.55 -15.01 10.98
CA LEU A 235 -6.58 -13.93 10.72
C LEU A 235 -7.02 -12.66 11.44
N ARG A 236 -6.12 -12.06 12.23
CA ARG A 236 -6.32 -10.72 12.82
C ARG A 236 -5.28 -9.76 12.27
N ILE A 237 -5.72 -8.62 11.73
CA ILE A 237 -4.85 -7.49 11.38
C ILE A 237 -4.79 -6.56 12.58
N HIS A 238 -3.60 -6.33 13.13
CA HIS A 238 -3.41 -5.52 14.34
C HIS A 238 -3.18 -4.04 14.02
N SER A 239 -2.30 -3.77 13.07
CA SER A 239 -1.97 -2.42 12.65
C SER A 239 -1.45 -2.36 11.23
N ILE A 240 -1.58 -1.18 10.62
CA ILE A 240 -0.91 -0.82 9.37
C ILE A 240 -0.15 0.47 9.62
N HIS A 241 1.14 0.43 9.33
CA HIS A 241 2.01 1.60 9.33
C HIS A 241 2.16 2.05 7.89
N ALA A 242 1.74 3.28 7.57
CA ALA A 242 1.84 3.82 6.23
C ALA A 242 2.55 5.18 6.26
N ASN A 243 3.49 5.38 5.34
CA ASN A 243 4.12 6.69 5.16
C ASN A 243 3.14 7.65 4.46
N LEU A 244 3.15 8.93 4.83
CA LEU A 244 2.34 9.98 4.18
C LEU A 244 2.53 10.00 2.65
N SER A 245 3.75 9.82 2.15
CA SER A 245 4.05 9.73 0.72
C SER A 245 3.29 8.61 0.01
N TRP A 246 3.05 7.47 0.67
CA TRP A 246 2.29 6.34 0.12
C TRP A 246 0.78 6.64 0.07
N LEU A 247 0.23 7.25 1.11
CA LEU A 247 -1.17 7.71 1.09
C LEU A 247 -1.40 8.71 -0.04
N LEU A 248 -0.43 9.59 -0.27
CA LEU A 248 -0.52 10.64 -1.26
C LEU A 248 -0.26 10.17 -2.69
N SER A 249 0.53 9.11 -2.88
CA SER A 249 0.78 8.54 -4.19
C SER A 249 -0.46 7.90 -4.81
N GLY A 250 -1.44 7.48 -4.01
CA GLY A 250 -2.75 7.10 -4.50
C GLY A 250 -3.53 8.25 -5.16
N PHE A 251 -3.24 9.51 -4.83
CA PHE A 251 -3.81 10.65 -5.55
C PHE A 251 -3.00 11.09 -6.76
N HIS A 252 -1.68 10.92 -6.70
CA HIS A 252 -0.73 11.37 -7.71
C HIS A 252 0.41 10.36 -7.84
N THR A 253 0.43 9.59 -8.93
CA THR A 253 1.41 8.53 -9.20
C THR A 253 2.87 9.00 -9.25
N ARG A 254 3.09 10.30 -9.47
CA ARG A 254 4.42 10.95 -9.44
C ARG A 254 5.02 11.03 -8.04
N ILE A 255 4.20 10.95 -6.99
CA ILE A 255 4.71 10.85 -5.62
C ILE A 255 5.24 9.42 -5.44
N ILE A 256 6.51 9.32 -5.08
CA ILE A 256 7.19 8.04 -4.87
C ILE A 256 7.16 7.78 -3.35
N PRO A 257 6.63 6.63 -2.90
CA PRO A 257 6.70 6.23 -1.51
C PRO A 257 8.14 6.25 -0.96
N GLU A 258 8.31 6.90 0.17
CA GLU A 258 9.53 6.95 0.97
C GLU A 258 9.55 5.74 1.94
N PRO A 259 10.73 5.17 2.25
CA PRO A 259 10.85 4.01 3.14
C PRO A 259 10.33 4.34 4.55
N LEU A 260 9.65 3.39 5.20
CA LEU A 260 9.37 3.49 6.63
C LEU A 260 10.68 3.39 7.42
N TYR A 261 10.80 4.18 8.50
CA TYR A 261 11.89 4.08 9.47
C TYR A 261 13.32 4.00 8.89
N PRO A 262 13.74 4.92 7.99
CA PRO A 262 15.03 4.83 7.29
C PRO A 262 16.24 4.75 8.24
N LYS A 263 16.16 5.39 9.40
CA LYS A 263 17.21 5.31 10.43
C LYS A 263 17.38 3.89 10.98
N ARG A 264 16.27 3.21 11.29
CA ARG A 264 16.28 1.82 11.79
C ARG A 264 16.90 0.87 10.79
N TYR A 265 16.63 1.06 9.50
CA TYR A 265 17.27 0.32 8.42
C TYR A 265 18.78 0.55 8.37
N GLN A 266 19.25 1.79 8.54
CA GLN A 266 20.68 2.09 8.60
C GLN A 266 21.35 1.42 9.79
N ILE A 267 20.74 1.50 10.98
CA ILE A 267 21.27 0.87 12.20
C ILE A 267 21.35 -0.65 12.05
N LEU A 268 20.33 -1.26 11.45
CA LEU A 268 20.35 -2.69 11.16
C LEU A 268 21.50 -3.03 10.20
N ALA A 269 21.69 -2.26 9.13
CA ALA A 269 22.78 -2.45 8.18
C ALA A 269 24.17 -2.31 8.84
N ASP A 270 24.34 -1.32 9.71
CA ASP A 270 25.57 -1.12 10.47
C ASP A 270 25.83 -2.30 11.43
N THR A 271 24.78 -2.77 12.11
CA THR A 271 24.84 -3.92 13.03
C THR A 271 25.22 -5.21 12.29
N LEU A 272 24.59 -5.47 11.13
CA LEU A 272 24.90 -6.63 10.29
C LEU A 272 26.33 -6.59 9.76
N SER A 273 26.84 -5.39 9.45
CA SER A 273 28.21 -5.19 9.01
C SER A 273 29.21 -5.56 10.11
N VAL A 274 28.91 -5.22 11.37
CA VAL A 274 29.73 -5.63 12.54
C VAL A 274 29.76 -7.15 12.71
N HIS A 275 28.70 -7.86 12.33
CA HIS A 275 28.63 -9.32 12.38
C HIS A 275 29.25 -10.02 11.14
N ASN A 276 29.98 -9.32 10.27
CA ASN A 276 30.52 -9.83 9.00
C ASN A 276 29.45 -10.34 8.02
N LEU A 277 28.26 -9.77 8.08
CA LEU A 277 27.13 -10.10 7.21
C LEU A 277 26.80 -8.99 6.22
N GLY A 278 27.63 -7.94 6.14
CA GLY A 278 27.44 -6.83 5.19
C GLY A 278 27.40 -7.28 3.73
N ASP A 279 28.07 -8.39 3.39
CA ASP A 279 28.05 -8.97 2.03
C ASP A 279 26.83 -9.87 1.77
N ARG A 280 26.04 -10.20 2.81
CA ARG A 280 24.78 -10.94 2.60
C ARG A 280 23.73 -9.95 2.10
N HIS A 281 23.25 -10.17 0.88
CA HIS A 281 22.09 -9.44 0.37
C HIS A 281 20.83 -9.89 1.12
N ILE A 282 20.47 -9.16 2.17
CA ILE A 282 19.25 -9.41 2.94
C ILE A 282 18.10 -8.62 2.30
N TYR A 283 17.00 -9.31 2.02
CA TYR A 283 15.76 -8.73 1.51
C TYR A 283 15.22 -7.67 2.49
N ALA A 284 15.17 -6.40 2.08
CA ALA A 284 14.89 -5.26 2.98
C ALA A 284 13.48 -5.26 3.56
N TYR A 285 12.55 -5.96 2.91
CA TYR A 285 11.16 -6.09 3.37
C TYR A 285 10.80 -7.53 3.70
N SER A 286 11.81 -8.35 4.05
CA SER A 286 11.55 -9.70 4.57
C SER A 286 10.85 -9.62 5.91
N GLU A 287 10.06 -10.63 6.23
CA GLU A 287 9.39 -10.71 7.54
C GLU A 287 10.38 -10.56 8.69
N SER A 288 11.57 -11.18 8.60
CA SER A 288 12.61 -11.12 9.63
C SER A 288 13.23 -9.74 9.78
N VAL A 289 13.47 -9.04 8.66
CA VAL A 289 13.95 -7.66 8.69
C VAL A 289 12.86 -6.75 9.24
N LEU A 290 11.62 -6.89 8.77
CA LEU A 290 10.48 -6.12 9.27
C LEU A 290 10.27 -6.36 10.77
N LYS A 291 10.40 -7.59 11.25
CA LYS A 291 10.37 -7.93 12.68
C LYS A 291 11.42 -7.14 13.44
N CYS A 292 12.68 -7.15 12.99
CA CYS A 292 13.75 -6.34 13.60
C CYS A 292 13.41 -4.85 13.61
N ILE A 293 12.96 -4.30 12.48
CA ILE A 293 12.63 -2.86 12.34
C ILE A 293 11.48 -2.46 13.25
N MET A 294 10.47 -3.31 13.38
CA MET A 294 9.27 -3.04 14.17
C MET A 294 9.50 -3.23 15.67
N THR A 295 10.40 -4.14 16.08
CA THR A 295 10.75 -4.35 17.49
C THR A 295 11.87 -3.45 18.01
N MET A 296 12.55 -2.68 17.14
CA MET A 296 13.54 -1.70 17.61
C MET A 296 12.91 -0.71 18.59
N SER A 297 13.60 -0.53 19.73
CA SER A 297 13.15 0.41 20.75
C SER A 297 13.23 1.85 20.25
N ASN A 298 12.57 2.78 20.96
CA ASN A 298 12.68 4.22 20.66
C ASN A 298 14.11 4.78 20.80
N ASN A 299 15.02 4.03 21.45
CA ASN A 299 16.44 4.36 21.53
C ASN A 299 17.24 3.75 20.38
N ASP A 300 16.56 3.27 19.33
CA ASP A 300 17.19 2.75 18.13
C ASP A 300 18.08 1.51 18.40
N THR A 301 17.79 0.79 19.49
CA THR A 301 18.49 -0.45 19.85
C THR A 301 17.79 -1.64 19.20
N VAL A 302 18.57 -2.46 18.49
CA VAL A 302 18.08 -3.71 17.90
C VAL A 302 17.74 -4.71 19.01
N ASP A 303 16.57 -5.33 18.90
CA ASP A 303 16.15 -6.43 19.78
C ASP A 303 17.05 -7.66 19.51
N PRO A 304 17.78 -8.18 20.53
CA PRO A 304 18.68 -9.30 20.35
C PRO A 304 17.97 -10.56 19.87
N ASP A 305 16.72 -10.82 20.30
CA ASP A 305 16.00 -12.03 19.93
C ASP A 305 15.58 -11.98 18.44
N ALA A 306 15.08 -10.81 18.00
CA ALA A 306 14.76 -10.58 16.59
C ALA A 306 16.02 -10.65 15.70
N LEU A 307 17.14 -10.11 16.17
CA LEU A 307 18.42 -10.18 15.47
C LEU A 307 18.89 -11.63 15.34
N THR A 308 18.89 -12.42 16.43
CA THR A 308 19.25 -13.84 16.38
C THR A 308 18.40 -14.62 15.39
N GLN A 309 17.08 -14.39 15.38
CA GLN A 309 16.19 -15.02 14.39
C GLN A 309 16.53 -14.64 12.95
N LEU A 310 16.93 -13.38 12.69
CA LEU A 310 17.39 -12.95 11.37
C LEU A 310 18.72 -13.63 10.98
N LEU A 311 19.64 -13.78 11.93
CA LEU A 311 20.96 -14.36 11.72
C LEU A 311 20.91 -15.88 11.47
N ASP A 312 19.99 -16.57 12.14
CA ASP A 312 19.81 -18.03 12.07
C ASP A 312 19.10 -18.48 10.78
N GLN A 313 18.53 -17.55 10.02
CA GLN A 313 17.89 -17.89 8.75
C GLN A 313 18.92 -18.25 7.67
N PRO A 314 18.63 -19.27 6.84
CA PRO A 314 19.44 -19.56 5.67
C PRO A 314 19.47 -18.31 4.78
N ILE A 315 20.61 -18.07 4.11
CA ILE A 315 20.80 -16.93 3.21
C ILE A 315 19.59 -16.84 2.27
N GLN A 316 18.74 -15.83 2.49
CA GLN A 316 17.61 -15.58 1.60
C GLN A 316 18.19 -15.04 0.30
N GLU A 317 18.04 -15.80 -0.78
CA GLU A 317 18.22 -15.25 -2.11
C GLU A 317 17.30 -14.03 -2.28
N ILE A 318 17.77 -13.05 -3.05
CA ILE A 318 16.98 -11.87 -3.42
C ILE A 318 15.62 -12.35 -3.92
N SER A 319 14.54 -11.87 -3.32
CA SER A 319 13.20 -12.32 -3.71
C SER A 319 13.00 -12.06 -5.21
N TRP A 320 12.30 -12.97 -5.89
CA TRP A 320 12.02 -12.82 -7.33
C TRP A 320 11.44 -11.43 -7.67
N LYS A 321 10.58 -10.90 -6.78
CA LYS A 321 10.01 -9.55 -6.87
C LYS A 321 11.09 -8.48 -6.83
N GLU A 322 12.01 -8.53 -5.88
CA GLU A 322 13.08 -7.53 -5.74
C GLU A 322 14.06 -7.60 -6.91
N ALA A 323 14.42 -8.80 -7.36
CA ALA A 323 15.27 -8.99 -8.54
C ALA A 323 14.61 -8.36 -9.78
N LEU A 324 13.30 -8.56 -9.96
CA LEU A 324 12.54 -7.92 -11.04
C LEU A 324 12.50 -6.40 -10.89
N GLN A 325 12.24 -5.89 -9.68
CA GLN A 325 12.20 -4.45 -9.41
C GLN A 325 13.55 -3.78 -9.66
N ALA A 326 14.65 -4.37 -9.20
CA ALA A 326 16.00 -3.90 -9.46
C ALA A 326 16.32 -3.91 -10.96
N LYS A 327 15.90 -4.95 -11.67
CA LYS A 327 16.07 -5.02 -13.13
C LYS A 327 15.30 -3.92 -13.86
N LEU A 328 14.03 -3.72 -13.53
CA LEU A 328 13.21 -2.64 -14.09
C LEU A 328 13.84 -1.27 -13.83
N GLN A 329 14.34 -1.04 -12.61
CA GLN A 329 15.04 0.18 -12.26
C GLN A 329 16.30 0.40 -13.13
N SER A 330 17.09 -0.66 -13.38
CA SER A 330 18.27 -0.59 -14.25
C SER A 330 17.93 -0.25 -15.71
N LEU A 331 16.71 -0.57 -16.15
CA LEU A 331 16.16 -0.24 -17.46
C LEU A 331 15.50 1.15 -17.51
N GLY A 332 15.49 1.89 -16.39
CA GLY A 332 14.83 3.19 -16.29
C GLY A 332 13.30 3.12 -16.23
N ILE A 333 12.74 1.94 -15.94
CA ILE A 333 11.30 1.71 -15.81
C ILE A 333 10.93 1.80 -14.32
N ASP A 334 9.79 2.42 -14.01
CA ASP A 334 9.27 2.46 -12.63
C ASP A 334 9.05 1.02 -12.11
N PRO A 335 9.77 0.57 -11.07
CA PRO A 335 9.64 -0.80 -10.54
C PRO A 335 8.23 -1.14 -10.04
N ARG A 336 7.41 -0.12 -9.79
CA ARG A 336 6.02 -0.31 -9.34
C ARG A 336 5.09 -0.68 -10.50
N VAL A 337 5.55 -0.65 -11.75
CA VAL A 337 4.74 -1.09 -12.91
C VAL A 337 4.40 -2.59 -12.86
N ILE A 338 5.07 -3.37 -12.01
CA ILE A 338 4.77 -4.79 -11.80
C ILE A 338 3.30 -5.05 -11.46
N TYR A 339 2.64 -4.12 -10.76
CA TYR A 339 1.22 -4.23 -10.42
C TYR A 339 0.28 -3.85 -11.58
N LYS A 340 0.79 -3.45 -12.73
CA LYS A 340 -0.02 -3.20 -13.93
C LYS A 340 -0.34 -4.49 -14.67
N TYR A 341 0.57 -5.47 -14.58
CA TYR A 341 0.54 -6.66 -15.40
C TYR A 341 0.00 -7.86 -14.61
N THR A 342 -1.16 -8.36 -15.02
CA THR A 342 -1.82 -9.49 -14.36
C THR A 342 -0.94 -10.73 -14.27
N PHE A 343 -0.14 -11.02 -15.30
CA PHE A 343 0.77 -12.17 -15.28
C PHE A 343 1.88 -12.03 -14.22
N VAL A 344 2.36 -10.80 -13.98
CA VAL A 344 3.34 -10.51 -12.91
C VAL A 344 2.69 -10.61 -11.55
N LYS A 345 1.47 -10.08 -11.38
CA LYS A 345 0.70 -10.28 -10.14
C LYS A 345 0.56 -11.77 -9.82
N ASN A 346 0.24 -12.59 -10.82
CA ASN A 346 0.11 -14.03 -10.62
C ASN A 346 1.43 -14.68 -10.17
N TYR A 347 2.57 -14.28 -10.73
CA TYR A 347 3.89 -14.75 -10.29
C TYR A 347 4.23 -14.32 -8.86
N MET A 348 3.91 -13.09 -8.48
CA MET A 348 4.15 -12.58 -7.12
C MET A 348 3.27 -13.25 -6.05
N LEU A 349 2.13 -13.81 -6.46
CA LEU A 349 1.13 -14.41 -5.57
C LEU A 349 1.23 -15.95 -5.48
N GLN A 350 2.17 -16.58 -6.20
CA GLN A 350 2.38 -18.03 -6.18
C GLN A 350 3.26 -18.49 -5.00
N GLN A 351 3.05 -19.72 -4.53
CA GLN A 351 3.85 -20.36 -3.45
C GLN A 351 5.30 -20.60 -3.82
N HIS A 352 5.52 -20.89 -5.10
CA HIS A 352 6.81 -21.31 -5.60
C HIS A 352 7.42 -20.14 -6.35
N PRO A 353 8.76 -19.98 -6.28
CA PRO A 353 9.45 -19.05 -7.15
C PRO A 353 8.97 -19.25 -8.59
N PRO A 354 8.61 -18.17 -9.30
CA PRO A 354 8.18 -18.28 -10.68
C PRO A 354 9.24 -19.01 -11.51
N THR A 355 8.79 -19.87 -12.42
CA THR A 355 9.70 -20.54 -13.35
C THR A 355 10.35 -19.56 -14.33
N ALA A 356 9.67 -18.44 -14.61
CA ALA A 356 10.17 -17.36 -15.43
C ALA A 356 11.26 -16.57 -14.70
N ARG A 357 12.38 -16.31 -15.37
CA ARG A 357 13.45 -15.49 -14.80
C ARG A 357 13.01 -14.02 -14.71
N PRO A 358 13.42 -13.27 -13.67
CA PRO A 358 13.14 -11.84 -13.57
C PRO A 358 13.57 -11.05 -14.81
N ASP A 359 14.70 -11.42 -15.44
CA ASP A 359 15.20 -10.79 -16.66
C ASP A 359 14.24 -10.94 -17.86
N ASP A 360 13.69 -12.14 -18.05
CA ASP A 360 12.77 -12.42 -19.16
C ASP A 360 11.46 -11.63 -18.98
N VAL A 361 10.97 -11.58 -17.73
CA VAL A 361 9.77 -10.80 -17.39
C VAL A 361 10.02 -9.30 -17.53
N ALA A 362 11.18 -8.79 -17.10
CA ALA A 362 11.55 -7.39 -17.26
C ALA A 362 11.59 -6.99 -18.74
N LYS A 363 12.07 -7.87 -19.63
CA LYS A 363 12.09 -7.65 -21.07
C LYS A 363 10.67 -7.53 -21.66
N VAL A 364 9.76 -8.41 -21.27
CA VAL A 364 8.34 -8.35 -21.72
C VAL A 364 7.67 -7.05 -21.27
N ILE A 365 7.94 -6.63 -20.03
CA ILE A 365 7.45 -5.34 -19.51
C ILE A 365 8.03 -4.18 -20.30
N GLN A 366 9.34 -4.19 -20.56
CA GLN A 366 10.02 -3.16 -21.34
C GLN A 366 9.42 -3.02 -22.73
N GLU A 367 9.30 -4.11 -23.48
CA GLU A 367 8.70 -4.11 -24.82
C GLU A 367 7.27 -3.56 -24.81
N SER A 368 6.49 -3.90 -23.77
CA SER A 368 5.12 -3.41 -23.61
C SER A 368 5.04 -1.92 -23.28
N GLU A 369 5.92 -1.40 -22.41
CA GLU A 369 5.98 0.03 -22.08
C GLU A 369 6.52 0.87 -23.24
N GLU A 370 7.52 0.37 -23.97
CA GLU A 370 8.05 1.03 -25.18
C GLU A 370 6.99 1.10 -26.28
N ALA A 371 6.27 0.00 -26.54
CA ALA A 371 5.16 -0.03 -27.48
C ALA A 371 4.07 0.99 -27.10
N TRP A 372 3.78 1.11 -25.81
CA TRP A 372 2.84 2.11 -25.31
C TRP A 372 3.33 3.54 -25.52
N VAL A 373 4.60 3.84 -25.25
CA VAL A 373 5.17 5.18 -25.48
C VAL A 373 5.03 5.60 -26.95
N ILE A 374 5.36 4.70 -27.88
CA ILE A 374 5.22 4.94 -29.32
C ILE A 374 3.75 5.17 -29.68
N LYS A 375 2.84 4.29 -29.21
CA LYS A 375 1.41 4.42 -29.48
C LYS A 375 0.84 5.73 -28.95
N LYS A 376 1.18 6.10 -27.71
CA LYS A 376 0.76 7.37 -27.09
C LYS A 376 1.20 8.58 -27.91
N LEU A 377 2.44 8.59 -28.40
CA LEU A 377 2.94 9.67 -29.26
C LEU A 377 2.15 9.79 -30.57
N ASN A 378 1.87 8.66 -31.21
CA ASN A 378 1.08 8.63 -32.45
C ASN A 378 -0.36 9.13 -32.22
N LEU A 379 -1.01 8.70 -31.14
CA LEU A 379 -2.34 9.18 -30.77
C LEU A 379 -2.33 10.70 -30.53
N MET A 380 -1.32 11.20 -29.81
CA MET A 380 -1.18 12.65 -29.57
C MET A 380 -0.92 13.46 -30.84
N GLN A 381 -0.28 12.86 -31.86
CA GLN A 381 -0.10 13.51 -33.17
C GLN A 381 -1.42 13.54 -33.96
N GLN A 382 -2.16 12.44 -33.98
CA GLN A 382 -3.47 12.35 -34.64
C GLN A 382 -4.48 13.34 -34.05
N LEU A 383 -4.47 13.51 -32.73
CA LEU A 383 -5.36 14.44 -32.02
C LEU A 383 -4.99 15.93 -32.19
N ARG A 384 -3.84 16.25 -32.80
CA ARG A 384 -3.41 17.63 -33.12
C ARG A 384 -3.70 18.04 -34.57
N GLN A 385 -4.07 17.08 -35.41
CA GLN A 385 -4.49 17.30 -36.80
C GLN A 385 -6.01 17.45 -36.83
#